data_AF-A0A938FFC2-F1
#
_entry.id   AF-A0A938FFC2-F1
#
_cell.length_a   1.000
_cell.length_b   1.000
_cell.length_c   1.000
_cell.angle_alpha   90.00
_cell.angle_beta   90.00
_cell.angle_gamma   90.00
#
_symmetry.space_group_name_H-M   'P 1'
#
loop_
_entity.id
_entity.type
_entity.pdbx_description
1 polymer ?
#
loop_
_entity_poly.entity_id
_entity_poly.type
_entity_poly.pdbx_seq_one_letter_code
_entity_poly.pdbx_strand_id
1 'polypeptide(L)'
;MTVKQKRKGSQRVWVTRSGRRITEANAAKLAREFESSSTEIDARTMVFPRKVGRPSLGGKNGTSPQITFRLDTKSRRAAEKLAAREGVTVSALARKALLAKIARAK
;
A
#
# COMPACT_ATOMS: atom_id res chain seq x y z
N MET A 1 -2.03 26.80 -3.67
CA MET A 1 -0.92 26.23 -2.85
C MET A 1 0.26 27.19 -2.92
N THR A 2 0.68 27.80 -1.81
CA THR A 2 1.70 28.86 -1.84
C THR A 2 2.96 28.39 -1.14
N VAL A 3 4.03 28.16 -1.91
CA VAL A 3 5.35 27.75 -1.40
C VAL A 3 6.26 28.98 -1.37
N LYS A 4 6.79 29.33 -0.19
CA LYS A 4 7.77 30.43 -0.07
C LYS A 4 9.15 29.93 -0.51
N GLN A 5 9.72 30.55 -1.53
CA GLN A 5 11.07 30.27 -2.01
C GLN A 5 12.08 31.14 -1.25
N LYS A 6 13.13 30.52 -0.71
CA LYS A 6 14.30 31.23 -0.16
C LYS A 6 15.56 30.66 -0.80
N ARG A 7 16.43 31.53 -1.31
CA ARG A 7 17.78 31.17 -1.76
C ARG A 7 18.75 31.34 -0.58
N LYS A 8 19.54 30.31 -0.28
CA LYS A 8 20.64 30.40 0.70
C LYS A 8 21.88 29.82 0.02
N GLY A 9 22.75 30.68 -0.51
CA GLY A 9 23.85 30.28 -1.39
C GLY A 9 23.39 29.71 -2.74
N SER A 10 24.12 28.74 -3.28
CA SER A 10 23.87 28.09 -4.58
C SER A 10 22.71 27.08 -4.62
N GLN A 11 22.05 26.79 -3.49
CA GLN A 11 20.97 25.80 -3.42
C GLN A 11 19.58 26.43 -3.23
N ARG A 12 18.61 25.93 -4.02
CA ARG A 12 17.18 26.27 -3.89
C ARG A 12 16.56 25.47 -2.75
N VAL A 13 15.90 26.16 -1.83
CA VAL A 13 15.19 25.55 -0.69
C VAL A 13 13.75 26.02 -0.67
N TRP A 14 12.82 25.06 -0.66
CA TRP A 14 11.38 25.29 -0.49
C TRP A 14 10.96 24.95 0.93
N VAL A 15 10.10 25.77 1.54
CA VAL A 15 9.51 25.47 2.85
C VAL A 15 8.03 25.20 2.66
N THR A 16 7.61 23.99 3.02
CA THR A 16 6.20 23.58 2.99
C THR A 16 5.43 24.22 4.16
N ARG A 17 4.09 24.17 4.10
CA ARG A 17 3.22 24.69 5.17
C ARG A 17 3.47 24.02 6.53
N SER A 18 3.94 22.77 6.55
CA SER A 18 4.29 22.04 7.77
C SER A 18 5.68 22.38 8.32
N GLY A 19 6.36 23.38 7.74
CA GLY A 19 7.72 23.77 8.15
C GLY A 19 8.82 22.87 7.60
N ARG A 20 8.48 21.80 6.87
CA ARG A 20 9.47 20.89 6.26
C ARG A 20 10.21 21.61 5.14
N ARG A 21 11.55 21.59 5.22
CA ARG A 21 12.48 22.11 4.21
C ARG A 21 12.73 21.06 3.14
N ILE A 22 12.43 21.40 1.89
CA ILE A 22 12.72 20.57 0.72
C ILE A 22 13.89 21.23 0.00
N THR A 23 15.02 20.50 -0.06
CA THR A 23 16.17 20.84 -0.90
C THR A 23 15.99 20.22 -2.28
N GLU A 24 16.74 20.69 -3.26
CA GLU A 24 16.73 20.15 -4.63
C GLU A 24 17.08 18.65 -4.69
N ALA A 25 18.07 18.20 -3.91
CA ALA A 25 18.40 16.78 -3.78
C ALA A 25 17.24 15.96 -3.18
N ASN A 26 16.54 16.50 -2.17
CA ASN A 26 15.39 15.84 -1.57
C ASN A 26 14.17 15.84 -2.52
N ALA A 27 13.98 16.91 -3.29
CA ALA A 27 12.93 16.97 -4.31
C ALA A 27 13.14 15.93 -5.41
N ALA A 28 14.37 15.80 -5.90
CA ALA A 28 14.73 14.79 -6.90
C ALA A 28 14.56 13.35 -6.35
N LYS A 29 14.92 13.11 -5.09
CA LYS A 29 14.69 11.82 -4.42
C LYS A 29 13.19 11.49 -4.33
N LEU A 30 12.37 12.44 -3.88
CA LEU A 30 10.92 12.27 -3.76
C LEU A 30 10.25 12.05 -5.12
N ALA A 31 10.69 12.74 -6.17
CA ALA A 31 10.19 12.54 -7.53
C ALA A 31 10.45 11.10 -8.00
N ARG A 32 11.67 10.59 -7.81
CA ARG A 32 12.02 9.20 -8.15
C ARG A 32 11.22 8.16 -7.36
N GLU A 33 11.03 8.38 -6.05
CA GLU A 33 10.20 7.50 -5.21
C GLU A 33 8.75 7.47 -5.70
N PHE A 34 8.21 8.61 -6.11
CA PHE A 34 6.84 8.73 -6.61
C PHE A 34 6.66 8.04 -7.98
N GLU A 35 7.56 8.30 -8.93
CA GLU A 35 7.55 7.67 -10.26
C GLU A 35 7.68 6.14 -10.17
N SER A 36 8.52 5.65 -9.24
CA SER A 36 8.69 4.22 -9.00
C SER A 36 7.47 3.57 -8.34
N SER A 37 6.76 4.31 -7.47
CA SER A 37 5.59 3.78 -6.74
C SER A 37 4.31 3.80 -7.59
N SER A 38 4.21 4.71 -8.55
CA SER A 38 2.98 4.89 -9.34
C SER A 38 2.75 3.76 -10.35
N THR A 39 3.80 3.09 -10.82
CA THR A 39 3.69 1.96 -11.76
C THR A 39 3.27 0.66 -11.10
N GLU A 40 3.55 0.47 -9.80
CA GLU A 40 3.14 -0.72 -9.06
C GLU A 40 1.65 -0.71 -8.69
N ILE A 41 1.05 0.48 -8.56
CA ILE A 41 -0.34 0.65 -8.09
C ILE A 41 -1.38 0.49 -9.22
N ASP A 42 -1.03 0.81 -10.47
CA ASP A 42 -2.01 0.96 -11.57
C ASP A 42 -2.39 -0.37 -12.26
N ALA A 43 -1.57 -1.42 -12.14
CA ALA A 43 -1.70 -2.63 -12.96
C ALA A 43 -2.73 -3.67 -12.46
N ARG A 44 -3.48 -3.44 -11.36
CA ARG A 44 -4.29 -4.51 -10.73
C ARG A 44 -5.65 -4.06 -10.23
N THR A 45 -6.51 -3.60 -11.13
CA THR A 45 -7.95 -3.49 -10.85
C THR A 45 -8.53 -4.88 -10.55
N MET A 46 -8.81 -5.17 -9.28
CA MET A 46 -9.50 -6.38 -8.84
C MET A 46 -11.00 -6.13 -8.78
N VAL A 47 -11.76 -6.80 -9.65
CA VAL A 47 -13.23 -6.81 -9.62
C VAL A 47 -13.67 -8.06 -8.85
N PHE A 48 -14.33 -7.87 -7.72
CA PHE A 48 -15.00 -8.94 -6.99
C PHE A 48 -16.48 -8.97 -7.39
N PRO A 49 -17.10 -10.14 -7.57
CA PRO A 49 -18.53 -10.23 -7.83
C PRO A 49 -19.29 -9.63 -6.65
N ARG A 50 -20.05 -8.55 -6.90
CA ARG A 50 -20.91 -7.91 -5.91
C ARG A 50 -22.35 -8.16 -6.32
N LYS A 51 -23.20 -8.50 -5.35
CA LYS A 51 -24.66 -8.64 -5.57
C LYS A 51 -25.35 -7.31 -5.92
N VAL A 52 -24.69 -6.18 -5.65
CA VAL A 52 -25.20 -4.82 -5.89
C VAL A 52 -24.09 -3.91 -6.41
N GLY A 53 -24.45 -2.88 -7.19
CA GLY A 53 -23.53 -1.87 -7.69
C GLY A 53 -22.78 -1.12 -6.58
N ARG A 54 -21.64 -0.50 -6.90
CA ARG A 54 -20.90 0.34 -5.95
C ARG A 54 -21.71 1.62 -5.69
N PRO A 55 -22.11 1.92 -4.44
CA PRO A 55 -22.82 3.16 -4.13
C PRO A 55 -22.02 4.39 -4.56
N SER A 56 -22.70 5.38 -5.14
CA SER A 56 -22.10 6.60 -5.72
C SER A 56 -21.53 7.57 -4.67
N LEU A 57 -22.01 7.48 -3.42
CA LEU A 57 -21.52 8.20 -2.26
C LEU A 57 -21.56 7.22 -1.09
N GLY A 58 -20.57 7.29 -0.18
CA GLY A 58 -20.59 6.50 1.05
C GLY A 58 -21.83 6.87 1.86
N GLY A 59 -22.93 6.14 1.66
CA GLY A 59 -24.18 6.35 2.37
C GLY A 59 -23.95 6.29 3.88
N LYS A 60 -24.92 6.81 4.65
CA LYS A 60 -24.87 6.97 6.12
C LYS A 60 -24.43 5.73 6.93
N ASN A 61 -24.29 4.56 6.31
CA ASN A 61 -23.81 3.33 6.90
C ASN A 61 -22.50 2.87 6.21
N GLY A 62 -21.39 3.53 6.56
CA GLY A 62 -20.02 3.08 6.24
C GLY A 62 -19.56 1.87 7.04
N THR A 63 -20.48 1.05 7.54
CA THR A 63 -20.19 -0.06 8.43
C THR A 63 -19.64 -1.24 7.63
N SER A 64 -18.33 -1.41 7.66
CA SER A 64 -17.67 -2.59 7.11
C SER A 64 -17.77 -3.73 8.14
N PRO A 65 -18.43 -4.85 7.83
CA PRO A 65 -18.47 -5.99 8.74
C PRO A 65 -17.05 -6.52 8.94
N GLN A 66 -16.65 -6.69 10.19
CA GLN A 66 -15.38 -7.31 10.55
C GLN A 66 -15.58 -8.82 10.61
N ILE A 67 -14.72 -9.58 9.93
CA ILE A 67 -14.71 -11.04 9.99
C ILE A 67 -13.45 -11.46 10.73
N THR A 68 -13.61 -11.93 11.97
CA THR A 68 -12.52 -12.52 12.74
C THR A 68 -12.51 -14.03 12.53
N PHE A 69 -11.35 -14.59 12.19
CA PHE A 69 -11.16 -16.02 12.09
C PHE A 69 -9.85 -16.43 12.76
N ARG A 70 -9.75 -17.71 13.13
CA ARG A 70 -8.55 -18.30 13.72
C ARG A 70 -8.02 -19.39 12.79
N LEU A 71 -6.72 -19.60 12.85
CA LEU A 71 -6.05 -20.71 12.21
C LEU A 71 -5.68 -21.75 13.27
N ASP A 72 -5.87 -23.03 12.97
CA ASP A 72 -5.46 -24.09 13.89
C ASP A 72 -3.93 -24.11 14.04
N THR A 73 -3.47 -24.64 15.17
CA THR A 73 -2.04 -24.64 15.52
C THR A 73 -1.19 -25.44 14.54
N LYS A 74 -1.73 -26.52 13.96
CA LYS A 74 -1.01 -27.36 13.01
C LYS A 74 -0.76 -26.61 11.71
N SER A 75 -1.79 -25.94 11.16
CA SER A 75 -1.67 -25.11 9.96
C SER A 75 -0.74 -23.92 10.18
N ARG A 76 -0.80 -23.27 11.35
CA ARG A 76 0.13 -22.18 11.68
C ARG A 76 1.59 -22.65 11.68
N ARG A 77 1.89 -23.76 12.37
CA ARG A 77 3.26 -24.32 12.39
C ARG A 77 3.73 -24.74 11.00
N ALA A 78 2.85 -25.28 10.17
CA ALA A 78 3.18 -25.62 8.79
C ALA A 78 3.53 -24.37 7.97
N ALA A 79 2.79 -23.28 8.13
CA ALA A 79 3.07 -21.99 7.47
C ALA A 79 4.41 -21.40 7.93
N GLU A 80 4.72 -21.45 9.23
CA GLU A 80 6.00 -20.99 9.78
C GLU A 80 7.18 -21.78 9.19
N LYS A 81 7.08 -23.12 9.14
CA LYS A 81 8.11 -23.97 8.51
C LYS A 81 8.28 -23.68 7.02
N LEU A 82 7.18 -23.50 6.29
CA LEU A 82 7.22 -23.20 4.86
C LEU A 82 7.87 -21.83 4.61
N ALA A 83 7.51 -20.82 5.39
CA ALA A 83 8.07 -19.48 5.31
C ALA A 83 9.59 -19.50 5.58
N ALA A 84 10.04 -20.23 6.62
CA ALA A 84 11.45 -20.41 6.91
C ALA A 84 12.20 -21.11 5.77
N ARG A 85 11.62 -22.16 5.19
CA ARG A 85 12.20 -22.87 4.03
C ARG A 85 12.30 -21.99 2.79
N GLU A 86 11.33 -21.12 2.54
CA GLU A 86 11.33 -20.18 1.42
C GLU A 86 12.16 -18.91 1.69
N GLY A 87 12.70 -18.73 2.91
CA GLY A 87 13.45 -17.53 3.30
C GLY A 87 12.58 -16.26 3.36
N VAL A 88 11.27 -16.41 3.58
CA VAL A 88 10.30 -15.30 3.62
C VAL A 88 9.61 -15.22 4.97
N THR A 89 8.95 -14.09 5.24
CA THR A 89 8.11 -13.96 6.44
C THR A 89 6.76 -14.66 6.24
N VAL A 90 6.14 -15.07 7.34
CA VAL A 90 4.78 -15.65 7.33
C VAL A 90 3.75 -14.69 6.72
N SER A 91 3.91 -13.37 6.91
CA SER A 91 3.03 -12.37 6.30
C SER A 91 3.20 -12.28 4.79
N ALA A 92 4.42 -12.41 4.27
CA ALA A 92 4.65 -12.49 2.83
C ALA A 92 4.05 -13.77 2.22
N LEU A 93 4.21 -14.92 2.90
CA LEU A 93 3.58 -16.18 2.50
C LEU A 93 2.05 -16.07 2.49
N ALA A 94 1.45 -15.46 3.51
CA ALA A 94 0.00 -15.25 3.59
C ALA A 94 -0.52 -14.36 2.44
N ARG A 95 0.19 -13.27 2.10
CA ARG A 95 -0.14 -12.43 0.94
C ARG A 95 -0.10 -13.21 -0.38
N LYS A 96 0.96 -14.00 -0.60
CA LYS A 96 1.10 -14.87 -1.78
C LYS A 96 -0.07 -15.86 -1.89
N ALA A 97 -0.42 -16.52 -0.78
CA ALA A 97 -1.53 -17.46 -0.72
C ALA A 97 -2.89 -16.78 -1.01
N LEU A 98 -3.12 -15.59 -0.46
CA LEU A 98 -4.33 -14.81 -0.71
C LEU A 98 -4.46 -14.44 -2.19
N LEU A 99 -3.39 -13.95 -2.82
CA LEU A 99 -3.40 -13.62 -4.25
C LEU A 99 -3.68 -14.86 -5.10
N ALA A 100 -3.09 -16.00 -4.78
CA ALA A 100 -3.37 -17.27 -5.46
C ALA A 100 -4.82 -17.74 -5.25
N LYS A 101 -5.44 -17.45 -4.10
CA LYS A 101 -6.86 -17.75 -3.86
C LYS A 101 -7.77 -16.83 -4.66
N ILE A 102 -7.49 -15.53 -4.72
CA ILE A 102 -8.25 -14.56 -5.51
C ILE A 102 -8.15 -14.89 -7.00
N ALA A 103 -6.96 -15.25 -7.49
CA ALA A 103 -6.75 -15.63 -8.89
C ALA A 103 -7.57 -16.88 -9.30
N ARG A 104 -7.77 -17.83 -8.37
CA ARG A 104 -8.61 -19.03 -8.58
C ARG A 104 -10.10 -18.79 -8.43
N ALA A 105 -10.49 -17.66 -7.84
CA ALA A 105 -11.89 -17.28 -7.63
C ALA A 105 -12.42 -16.37 -8.75
N LYS A 106 -11.55 -15.98 -9.69
CA LYS A 106 -11.95 -15.49 -11.01
C LYS A 106 -12.44 -16.65 -11.85
#